data_AF-A0A151U4H7-F1
#
_entry.id   AF-A0A151U4H7-F1
#
_cell.length_a   1.000
_cell.length_b   1.000
_cell.length_c   1.000
_cell.angle_alpha   90.00
_cell.angle_beta   90.00
_cell.angle_gamma   90.00
#
_symmetry.space_group_name_H-M   'P 1'
#
loop_
_entity.id
_entity.type
_entity.pdbx_description
1 polymer ?
#
loop_
_entity_poly.entity_id
_entity_poly.type
_entity_poly.pdbx_seq_one_letter_code
_entity_poly.pdbx_strand_id
1 'polypeptide(L)' 'MKLSYKGVEKAQKSKLQSMRREYERYEMSSSEIVEQYFSRVTNLVNKMRVYGEDIPESKVVEKILRTMPMKFDHVGSLE' A
#
# COMPACT_ATOMS: atom_id res chain seq x y z
N MET A 1 22.93 -24.90 -11.47
CA MET A 1 22.57 -23.47 -11.42
C MET A 1 21.08 -23.16 -11.63
N LYS A 2 20.28 -23.91 -12.42
CA LYS A 2 18.83 -23.60 -12.61
C LYS A 2 17.94 -23.66 -11.36
N LEU A 3 18.31 -24.45 -10.34
CA LEU A 3 17.52 -24.60 -9.11
C LEU A 3 17.58 -23.35 -8.21
N SER A 4 18.73 -22.64 -8.16
CA SER A 4 18.86 -21.43 -7.34
C SER A 4 18.01 -20.28 -7.90
N TYR A 5 17.99 -20.09 -9.22
CA TYR A 5 17.16 -19.06 -9.87
C TYR A 5 15.66 -19.25 -9.61
N LYS A 6 15.16 -20.50 -9.73
CA LYS A 6 13.76 -20.82 -9.38
C LYS A 6 13.45 -20.61 -7.90
N GLY A 7 14.42 -20.85 -7.01
CA GLY A 7 14.28 -20.58 -5.58
C GLY A 7 14.15 -19.08 -5.28
N VAL A 8 15.00 -18.26 -5.91
CA VAL A 8 14.96 -16.79 -5.79
C VAL A 8 13.65 -16.23 -6.32
N GLU A 9 13.18 -16.71 -7.48
CA GLU A 9 11.90 -16.27 -8.06
C GLU A 9 10.70 -16.61 -7.15
N LYS A 10 10.68 -17.82 -6.57
CA LYS A 10 9.64 -18.21 -5.60
C LYS A 10 9.67 -17.34 -4.34
N ALA A 11 10.85 -17.04 -3.82
CA ALA A 11 11.01 -16.18 -2.65
C ALA A 11 10.52 -14.76 -2.92
N GLN A 12 10.85 -14.19 -4.09
CA GLN A 12 10.38 -12.88 -4.53
C GLN A 12 8.86 -12.83 -4.66
N LYS A 13 8.25 -13.84 -5.30
CA LYS A 13 6.78 -13.95 -5.42
C LYS A 13 6.10 -14.05 -4.06
N SER A 14 6.64 -14.85 -3.14
CA SER A 14 6.11 -14.98 -1.78
C SER A 14 6.18 -13.64 -1.03
N LYS A 15 7.30 -12.93 -1.15
CA LYS A 15 7.47 -11.61 -0.52
C LYS A 15 6.49 -10.58 -1.08
N LEU A 16 6.28 -10.55 -2.39
CA LEU A 16 5.30 -9.67 -3.04
C LEU A 16 3.88 -9.97 -2.55
N GLN A 17 3.51 -11.24 -2.45
CA GLN A 17 2.21 -11.66 -1.92
C GLN A 17 1.98 -11.19 -0.48
N SER A 18 3.02 -11.24 0.37
CA SER A 18 2.92 -10.69 1.72
C SER A 18 2.70 -9.18 1.71
N MET A 19 3.37 -8.43 0.83
CA MET A 19 3.16 -6.98 0.68
C MET A 19 1.76 -6.64 0.18
N ARG A 20 1.20 -7.41 -0.76
CA ARG A 20 -0.19 -7.24 -1.22
C ARG A 20 -1.19 -7.36 -0.08
N ARG A 21 -1.04 -8.39 0.75
CA ARG A 21 -1.89 -8.60 1.93
C ARG A 21 -1.70 -7.51 2.99
N GLU A 22 -0.49 -6.99 3.11
CA GLU A 22 -0.20 -5.84 3.96
C GLU A 22 -0.93 -4.60 3.43
N TYR A 23 -0.80 -4.31 2.13
CA TYR A 23 -1.44 -3.17 1.46
C TYR A 23 -2.97 -3.22 1.57
N GLU A 24 -3.59 -4.38 1.37
CA GLU A 24 -5.03 -4.56 1.54
C GLU A 24 -5.50 -4.17 2.94
N ARG A 25 -4.73 -4.53 3.97
CA ARG A 25 -5.01 -4.24 5.39
C ARG A 25 -4.54 -2.87 5.87
N TYR A 26 -3.90 -2.06 5.03
CA TYR A 26 -3.49 -0.72 5.43
C TYR A 26 -4.69 0.16 5.72
N GLU A 27 -4.69 0.72 6.91
CA GLU A 27 -5.63 1.71 7.42
C GLU A 27 -4.87 2.72 8.27
N MET A 28 -5.35 3.96 8.30
CA MET A 28 -4.75 5.01 9.11
C MET A 28 -5.14 4.79 10.58
N SER A 29 -4.15 4.78 11.46
CA SER A 29 -4.41 4.73 12.91
C SER A 29 -5.03 6.03 13.40
N SER A 30 -5.83 5.97 14.46
CA SER A 30 -6.41 7.15 15.11
C SER A 30 -5.37 8.11 15.70
N SER A 31 -4.16 7.62 15.96
CA SER A 31 -3.01 8.36 16.50
C SER A 31 -1.99 8.79 15.45
N GLU A 32 -2.14 8.32 14.21
CA GLU A 32 -1.22 8.64 13.11
C GLU A 32 -1.64 9.97 12.47
N ILE A 33 -0.69 10.79 12.01
CA ILE A 33 -1.01 11.97 11.19
C ILE A 33 -1.03 11.61 9.70
N VAL A 34 -1.73 12.41 8.89
CA VAL A 34 -1.93 12.13 7.46
C VAL A 34 -0.61 11.93 6.71
N GLU A 35 0.40 12.76 7.00
CA GLU A 35 1.73 12.68 6.36
C GLU A 35 2.45 11.36 6.67
N GLN A 36 2.34 10.88 7.92
CA GLN A 36 2.91 9.59 8.34
C GLN A 36 2.21 8.45 7.60
N TYR A 37 0.88 8.50 7.52
CA TYR A 37 0.10 7.49 6.81
C TYR A 37 0.43 7.45 5.32
N PHE A 38 0.46 8.62 4.67
CA PHE A 38 0.84 8.77 3.26
C PHE A 38 2.22 8.18 3.01
N SER A 39 3.21 8.54 3.83
CA SER A 39 4.58 8.02 3.72
C SER A 39 4.63 6.50 3.87
N ARG A 40 3.87 5.93 4.80
CA ARG A 40 3.77 4.47 5.01
C ARG A 40 3.24 3.77 3.76
N VAL A 41 2.13 4.26 3.20
CA VAL A 41 1.51 3.69 1.99
C VAL A 41 2.48 3.79 0.80
N THR A 42 3.05 4.97 0.55
CA THR A 42 3.99 5.18 -0.56
C THR A 42 5.24 4.31 -0.42
N ASN A 43 5.78 4.14 0.79
CA ASN A 43 6.92 3.27 1.04
C ASN A 43 6.61 1.79 0.72
N LEU A 44 5.41 1.32 1.07
CA LEU A 44 4.99 -0.05 0.74
C LEU A 44 4.83 -0.23 -0.78
N VAL A 45 4.17 0.70 -1.45
CA VAL A 45 4.00 0.69 -2.91
C VAL A 45 5.34 0.70 -3.63
N ASN A 46 6.28 1.56 -3.21
CA ASN A 46 7.63 1.61 -3.78
C ASN A 46 8.39 0.29 -3.59
N LYS A 47 8.24 -0.38 -2.45
CA LYS A 47 8.79 -1.72 -2.26
C LYS A 47 8.18 -2.71 -3.25
N MET A 48 6.86 -2.69 -3.45
CA MET A 48 6.18 -3.58 -4.41
C MET A 48 6.65 -3.35 -5.86
N ARG A 49 6.92 -2.09 -6.24
CA ARG A 49 7.50 -1.72 -7.55
C ARG A 49 8.88 -2.35 -7.77
N VAL A 50 9.72 -2.42 -6.74
CA VAL A 50 11.02 -3.12 -6.81
C VAL A 50 10.85 -4.61 -7.12
N TYR A 51 9.74 -5.23 -6.71
CA TYR A 51 9.40 -6.62 -7.05
C TYR A 51 8.65 -6.77 -8.38
N GLY A 52 8.55 -5.70 -9.18
CA GLY A 52 7.97 -5.72 -10.52
C GLY A 52 6.45 -5.51 -10.56
N GLU A 53 5.84 -5.09 -9.45
CA GLU A 53 4.42 -4.74 -9.44
C GLU A 53 4.20 -3.27 -9.80
N ASP A 54 3.37 -3.03 -10.81
CA ASP A 54 2.98 -1.68 -11.19
C ASP A 54 1.64 -1.33 -10.56
N ILE A 55 1.65 -0.30 -9.70
CA ILE A 55 0.46 0.24 -9.05
C ILE A 55 0.31 1.68 -9.52
N PRO A 56 -0.76 2.01 -10.26
CA PRO A 56 -1.02 3.37 -10.69
C PRO A 56 -1.17 4.31 -9.50
N GLU A 57 -0.60 5.51 -9.59
CA GLU A 57 -0.72 6.55 -8.54
C GLU A 57 -2.18 6.83 -8.18
N SER A 58 -3.10 6.79 -9.15
CA SER A 58 -4.54 6.94 -8.90
C SER A 58 -5.09 5.89 -7.92
N LYS A 59 -4.63 4.64 -8.00
CA LYS A 59 -5.02 3.58 -7.08
C LYS A 59 -4.41 3.73 -5.70
N VAL A 60 -3.24 4.33 -5.61
CA VAL A 60 -2.61 4.68 -4.33
C VAL A 60 -3.42 5.78 -3.64
N VAL A 61 -3.74 6.85 -4.36
CA VAL A 61 -4.55 7.97 -3.86
C VAL A 61 -5.95 7.49 -3.44
N GLU A 62 -6.62 6.70 -4.27
CA GLU A 62 -7.94 6.12 -3.96
C GLU A 62 -7.89 5.29 -2.66
N LYS A 63 -6.85 4.46 -2.49
CA LYS A 63 -6.66 3.67 -1.27
C LYS A 63 -6.48 4.57 -0.05
N ILE A 64 -5.64 5.59 -0.14
CA ILE A 64 -5.36 6.53 0.97
C ILE A 64 -6.65 7.21 1.41
N LEU A 65 -7.38 7.82 0.47
CA LEU A 65 -8.64 8.51 0.77
C LEU A 65 -9.67 7.59 1.42
N ARG A 66 -9.82 6.35 0.94
CA ARG A 66 -10.78 5.38 1.48
C ARG A 66 -10.45 4.90 2.90
N THR A 67 -9.19 4.97 3.30
CA THR A 67 -8.68 4.39 4.55
C THR A 67 -8.21 5.42 5.56
N MET A 68 -8.28 6.70 5.18
CA MET A 68 -8.24 7.80 6.12
C MET A 68 -9.55 7.87 6.91
N PRO A 69 -9.53 8.29 8.19
CA PRO A 69 -10.74 8.39 8.99
C PRO A 69 -11.68 9.46 8.43
N MET A 70 -12.99 9.22 8.46
CA MET A 70 -14.07 10.14 8.04
C MET A 70 -14.03 11.54 8.69
N LYS A 71 -13.13 11.80 9.65
CA LYS A 71 -12.89 13.14 10.19
C LYS A 71 -12.47 14.17 9.11
N PHE A 72 -12.08 13.69 7.92
CA PHE A 72 -11.75 14.52 6.76
C PHE A 72 -12.85 14.55 5.67
N ASP A 73 -13.96 13.82 5.84
CA ASP A 73 -15.12 13.82 4.91
C ASP A 73 -16.08 15.01 5.13
N HIS A 74 -15.70 16.01 5.94
CA HIS A 74 -16.54 17.16 6.25
C HIS A 74 -16.54 18.22 5.13
N VAL A 75 -16.81 17.79 3.90
CA VAL A 75 -17.28 18.62 2.78
C VAL A 75 -18.53 17.94 2.24
N GLY A 76 -19.66 18.15 2.90
CA GLY A 76 -20.94 17.62 2.42
C GLY A 76 -21.94 17.33 3.54
N SER A 77 -22.40 18.38 4.24
CA SER A 77 -23.72 18.46 4.87
C SER A 77 -23.88 19.86 5.50
N LEU A 78 -24.02 20.86 4.63
CA LEU A 78 -24.75 22.08 4.95
C LEU A 78 -25.86 22.16 3.91
N GLU A 79 -26.99 21.53 4.23
CA GLU A 79 -28.32 21.94 3.78
C GLU A 79 -29.22 22.04 5.02
#